data_AF-A0A521SX11-F1
#
_entry.id   AF-A0A521SX11-F1
#
_cell.length_a   1.000
_cell.length_b   1.000
_cell.length_c   1.000
_cell.angle_alpha   90.00
_cell.angle_beta   90.00
_cell.angle_gamma   90.00
#
_symmetry.space_group_name_H-M   'P 1'
#
loop_
_entity.id
_entity.type
_entity.pdbx_description
1 polymer ?
#
loop_
_entity_poly.entity_id
_entity_poly.type
_entity_poly.pdbx_seq_one_letter_code
_entity_poly.pdbx_strand_id
1 'polypeptide(L)'
;MRILRGPCGYTYREGGFQAMRHTREEVIQRTLREFGLLDNLVAHLSKSDWGRYVPRPDSKDPWTVKDTLAHITHWKADVARSARGQRRPPEERGLGETAGNRLIYLRWRDRSPKEVLAWHYEVHQDVLSALRAAPEKWFSGRERRAEWPYDLDGHSALHRVKDIEPALATGK
;
A
#
# COMPACT_ATOMS: atom_id res chain seq x y z
N MET A 1 -28.32 -18.82 14.08
CA MET A 1 -27.05 -18.08 14.09
C MET A 1 -26.18 -18.60 12.94
N ARG A 2 -26.16 -17.91 11.80
CA ARG A 2 -25.48 -18.38 10.59
C ARG A 2 -24.38 -17.38 10.25
N ILE A 3 -23.14 -17.78 10.47
CA ILE A 3 -21.96 -17.01 10.07
C ILE A 3 -21.78 -17.24 8.57
N LEU A 4 -22.12 -16.26 7.75
CA LEU A 4 -21.82 -16.29 6.32
C LEU A 4 -20.43 -15.66 6.11
N ARG A 5 -19.48 -16.49 5.65
CA ARG A 5 -18.13 -16.05 5.30
C ARG A 5 -18.19 -15.32 3.96
N GLY A 6 -17.97 -14.01 3.99
CA GLY A 6 -17.66 -13.24 2.78
C GLY A 6 -16.25 -13.58 2.26
N PRO A 7 -15.95 -13.34 0.98
CA PRO A 7 -14.70 -13.74 0.31
C PRO A 7 -13.42 -13.05 0.84
N CYS A 8 -13.54 -12.19 1.87
CA CYS A 8 -12.40 -11.50 2.50
C CYS A 8 -12.29 -11.72 4.02
N GLY A 9 -13.03 -12.64 4.63
CA GLY A 9 -12.88 -12.90 6.07
C GLY A 9 -13.18 -11.69 6.99
N TYR A 10 -13.88 -10.66 6.49
CA TYR A 10 -14.38 -9.57 7.32
C TYR A 10 -15.70 -9.98 7.99
N THR A 11 -15.80 -9.73 9.29
CA THR A 11 -17.06 -9.74 10.03
C THR A 11 -17.82 -8.46 9.67
N TYR A 12 -18.96 -8.60 8.98
CA TYR A 12 -19.87 -7.48 8.74
C TYR A 12 -20.66 -7.21 10.02
N ARG A 13 -20.51 -6.01 10.60
CA ARG A 13 -21.57 -5.44 11.46
C ARG A 13 -22.66 -4.92 10.55
N GLU A 14 -23.92 -5.20 10.87
CA GLU A 14 -25.08 -4.58 10.23
C GLU A 14 -24.98 -3.05 10.35
N GLY A 15 -24.68 -2.39 9.24
CA GLY A 15 -24.45 -0.94 9.15
C GLY A 15 -23.70 -0.65 7.85
N GLY A 16 -24.41 -0.14 6.85
CA GLY A 16 -23.86 0.12 5.51
C GLY A 16 -22.58 0.96 5.54
N PHE A 17 -21.71 0.77 4.56
CA PHE A 17 -20.47 1.56 4.40
C PHE A 17 -20.80 3.06 4.52
N GLN A 18 -20.21 3.75 5.50
CA GLN A 18 -20.35 5.20 5.60
C GLN A 18 -19.59 5.84 4.43
N ALA A 19 -20.35 6.33 3.46
CA ALA A 19 -19.85 7.13 2.37
C ALA A 19 -19.59 8.55 2.90
N MET A 20 -18.40 9.10 2.65
CA MET A 20 -18.00 10.43 3.13
C MET A 20 -17.19 11.19 2.08
N ARG A 21 -17.10 12.51 2.25
CA ARG A 21 -16.19 13.35 1.45
C ARG A 21 -14.88 13.54 2.21
N HIS A 22 -13.77 13.44 1.50
CA HIS A 22 -12.45 13.68 2.05
C HIS A 22 -11.99 15.10 1.77
N THR A 23 -11.05 15.58 2.59
CA THR A 23 -10.34 16.84 2.34
C THR A 23 -8.89 16.56 2.00
N ARG A 24 -8.24 17.49 1.30
CA ARG A 24 -6.81 17.41 0.97
C ARG A 24 -5.97 17.26 2.23
N GLU A 25 -6.23 18.11 3.22
CA GLU A 25 -5.47 18.18 4.46
C GLU A 25 -5.57 16.85 5.22
N GLU A 26 -6.77 16.29 5.32
CA GLU A 26 -7.01 15.02 6.01
C GLU A 26 -6.29 13.84 5.35
N VAL A 27 -6.35 13.73 4.02
CA VAL A 27 -5.63 12.70 3.25
C VAL A 27 -4.12 12.85 3.41
N ILE A 28 -3.57 14.06 3.29
CA ILE A 28 -2.13 14.33 3.47
C ILE A 28 -1.69 13.94 4.87
N GLN A 29 -2.45 14.31 5.90
CA GLN A 29 -2.10 14.02 7.29
C GLN A 29 -2.09 12.52 7.59
N ARG A 30 -3.06 11.74 7.08
CA ARG A 30 -3.04 10.27 7.20
C ARG A 30 -1.84 9.66 6.48
N THR A 31 -1.56 10.14 5.26
CA THR A 31 -0.42 9.68 4.45
C THR A 31 0.92 9.91 5.14
N LEU A 32 1.12 11.10 5.74
CA LEU A 32 2.33 11.43 6.50
C LEU A 32 2.51 10.55 7.73
N ARG A 33 1.43 10.34 8.50
CA ARG A 33 1.47 9.50 9.70
C ARG A 33 1.90 8.07 9.38
N GLU A 34 1.24 7.43 8.43
CA GLU A 34 1.57 6.04 8.09
C GLU A 34 2.95 5.94 7.43
N PHE A 35 3.34 6.90 6.58
CA PHE A 35 4.70 6.93 6.04
C PHE A 35 5.74 6.99 7.16
N GLY A 36 5.57 7.86 8.16
CA GLY A 36 6.52 7.94 9.27
C GLY A 36 6.62 6.65 10.08
N LEU A 37 5.51 5.93 10.28
CA LEU A 37 5.53 4.63 10.97
C LEU A 37 6.27 3.56 10.15
N LEU A 38 5.98 3.46 8.85
CA LEU A 38 6.66 2.52 7.97
C LEU A 38 8.14 2.86 7.78
N ASP A 39 8.46 4.14 7.58
CA ASP A 39 9.82 4.63 7.40
C ASP A 39 10.70 4.33 8.61
N ASN A 40 10.20 4.64 9.82
CA ASN A 40 10.90 4.31 11.05
C ASN A 40 11.15 2.80 11.19
N LEU A 41 10.21 1.96 10.74
CA LEU A 41 10.40 0.51 10.77
C LEU A 41 11.51 0.07 9.78
N VAL A 42 11.47 0.56 8.54
CA VAL A 42 12.38 0.10 7.49
C VAL A 42 13.79 0.71 7.58
N ALA A 43 13.93 1.90 8.18
CA ALA A 43 15.21 2.58 8.37
C ALA A 43 16.17 1.83 9.31
N HIS A 44 15.65 0.97 10.19
CA HIS A 44 16.43 0.23 11.19
C HIS A 44 16.69 -1.23 10.82
N LEU A 45 16.34 -1.65 9.59
CA LEU A 45 16.52 -3.04 9.16
C LEU A 45 17.98 -3.37 8.89
N SER A 46 18.44 -4.49 9.44
CA SER A 46 19.72 -5.07 9.06
C SER A 46 19.66 -5.67 7.65
N LYS A 47 20.83 -6.00 7.08
CA LYS A 47 20.90 -6.63 5.74
C LYS A 47 20.11 -7.93 5.65
N SER A 48 20.11 -8.76 6.71
CA SER A 48 19.39 -10.03 6.73
C SER A 48 17.88 -9.84 6.88
N ASP A 49 17.43 -8.80 7.59
CA ASP A 49 16.00 -8.52 7.80
C ASP A 49 15.26 -8.30 6.49
N TRP A 50 15.88 -7.61 5.53
CA TRP A 50 15.30 -7.39 4.20
C TRP A 50 14.96 -8.67 3.44
N GLY A 51 15.73 -9.75 3.68
CA GLY A 51 15.55 -11.05 3.04
C GLY A 51 14.61 -12.00 3.78
N ARG A 52 14.04 -11.60 4.93
CA ARG A 52 13.10 -12.45 5.67
C ARG A 52 11.78 -12.59 4.91
N TYR A 53 11.28 -13.80 4.80
CA TYR A 53 9.98 -14.09 4.22
C TYR A 53 8.85 -13.58 5.12
N VAL A 54 7.83 -13.02 4.50
CA VAL A 54 6.60 -12.60 5.20
C VAL A 54 5.58 -13.75 5.25
N PRO A 55 4.71 -13.82 6.28
CA PRO A 55 3.78 -14.93 6.46
C PRO A 55 2.70 -14.94 5.36
N ARG A 56 2.89 -15.80 4.35
CA ARG A 56 1.98 -15.93 3.20
C ARG A 56 1.72 -17.40 2.85
N PRO A 57 0.57 -17.73 2.25
CA PRO A 57 0.31 -19.08 1.75
C PRO A 57 1.26 -19.45 0.60
N ASP A 58 1.61 -20.73 0.49
CA ASP A 58 2.50 -21.27 -0.58
C ASP A 58 1.96 -21.07 -2.00
N SER A 59 0.65 -20.84 -2.14
CA SER A 59 0.02 -20.53 -3.43
C SER A 59 0.27 -19.10 -3.92
N LYS A 60 0.95 -18.27 -3.14
CA LYS A 60 1.31 -16.88 -3.46
C LYS A 60 2.81 -16.75 -3.68
N ASP A 61 3.20 -15.69 -4.38
CA ASP A 61 4.61 -15.34 -4.51
C ASP A 61 5.27 -15.21 -3.12
N PRO A 62 6.48 -15.78 -2.93
CA PRO A 62 7.14 -15.84 -1.63
C PRO A 62 7.82 -14.50 -1.32
N TRP A 63 7.03 -13.52 -0.91
CA TRP A 63 7.53 -12.18 -0.64
C TRP A 63 8.48 -12.16 0.56
N THR A 64 9.52 -11.35 0.41
CA THR A 64 10.37 -10.90 1.51
C THR A 64 9.89 -9.54 2.03
N VAL A 65 10.44 -9.08 3.16
CA VAL A 65 10.24 -7.70 3.66
C VAL A 65 10.51 -6.67 2.55
N LYS A 66 11.56 -6.86 1.76
CA LYS A 66 11.86 -6.02 0.59
C LYS A 66 10.72 -6.02 -0.43
N ASP A 67 10.19 -7.18 -0.79
CA ASP A 67 9.13 -7.28 -1.80
C ASP A 67 7.82 -6.66 -1.32
N THR A 68 7.52 -6.79 -0.02
CA THR A 68 6.39 -6.10 0.60
C THR A 68 6.54 -4.58 0.53
N LEU A 69 7.73 -4.03 0.79
CA LEU A 69 7.97 -2.58 0.66
C LEU A 69 7.83 -2.11 -0.79
N ALA A 70 8.34 -2.89 -1.76
CA ALA A 70 8.17 -2.58 -3.18
C ALA A 70 6.67 -2.60 -3.59
N HIS A 71 5.91 -3.56 -3.08
CA HIS A 71 4.46 -3.65 -3.31
C HIS A 71 3.70 -2.43 -2.76
N ILE A 72 3.91 -2.06 -1.50
CA ILE A 72 3.32 -0.85 -0.90
C ILE A 72 3.68 0.39 -1.73
N THR A 73 4.95 0.52 -2.10
CA THR A 73 5.45 1.67 -2.83
C THR A 73 4.82 1.79 -4.22
N HIS A 74 4.60 0.67 -4.92
CA HIS A 74 3.92 0.66 -6.23
C HIS A 74 2.51 1.22 -6.15
N TRP A 75 1.71 0.75 -5.19
CA TRP A 75 0.31 1.19 -5.09
C TRP A 75 0.19 2.65 -4.64
N LYS A 76 1.12 3.14 -3.82
CA LYS A 76 1.25 4.58 -3.53
C LYS A 76 1.52 5.40 -4.79
N ALA A 77 2.43 4.92 -5.66
CA ALA A 77 2.70 5.57 -6.94
C ALA A 77 1.45 5.56 -7.86
N ASP A 78 0.64 4.50 -7.84
CA ASP A 78 -0.62 4.45 -8.60
C ASP A 78 -1.62 5.51 -8.12
N VAL A 79 -1.67 5.80 -6.82
CA VAL A 79 -2.50 6.90 -6.29
C VAL A 79 -1.98 8.25 -6.75
N ALA A 80 -0.66 8.51 -6.71
CA ALA A 80 -0.10 9.77 -7.22
C ALA A 80 -0.43 9.99 -8.70
N ARG A 81 -0.29 8.94 -9.53
CA ARG A 81 -0.73 8.93 -10.94
C ARG A 81 -2.22 9.27 -11.06
N SER A 82 -3.07 8.64 -10.26
CA SER A 82 -4.52 8.86 -10.25
C SER A 82 -4.89 10.30 -9.84
N ALA A 83 -4.20 10.86 -8.85
CA ALA A 83 -4.36 12.26 -8.41
C ALA A 83 -4.05 13.26 -9.54
N ARG A 84 -3.11 12.92 -10.42
CA ARG A 84 -2.78 13.70 -11.63
C ARG A 84 -3.74 13.46 -12.81
N GLY A 85 -4.70 12.55 -12.69
CA GLY A 85 -5.57 12.17 -13.80
C GLY A 85 -4.85 11.42 -14.94
N GLN A 86 -3.66 10.87 -14.69
CA GLN A 86 -2.89 10.15 -15.69
C GLN A 86 -3.47 8.75 -15.94
N ARG A 87 -3.32 8.24 -17.17
CA ARG A 87 -3.79 6.88 -17.52
C ARG A 87 -2.89 5.81 -16.91
N ARG A 88 -3.47 4.62 -16.62
CA ARG A 88 -2.69 3.45 -16.19
C ARG A 88 -1.67 3.05 -17.26
N PRO A 89 -0.45 2.63 -16.88
CA PRO A 89 0.53 2.05 -17.79
C PRO A 89 -0.08 0.90 -18.60
N PRO A 90 0.21 0.76 -19.90
CA PRO A 90 -0.39 -0.27 -20.76
C PRO A 90 -0.29 -1.68 -20.18
N GLU A 91 0.84 -2.03 -19.59
CA GLU A 91 1.13 -3.35 -19.02
C GLU A 91 0.32 -3.67 -17.75
N GLU A 92 -0.28 -2.66 -17.11
CA GLU A 92 -1.11 -2.81 -15.90
C GLU A 92 -2.62 -2.76 -16.23
N ARG A 93 -3.00 -2.51 -17.49
CA ARG A 93 -4.41 -2.42 -17.88
C ARG A 93 -5.05 -3.79 -17.93
N GLY A 94 -6.25 -3.89 -17.35
CA GLY A 94 -7.04 -5.13 -17.35
C GLY A 94 -6.52 -6.22 -16.42
N LEU A 95 -5.40 -6.00 -15.72
CA LEU A 95 -4.91 -6.94 -14.72
C LEU A 95 -5.81 -6.91 -13.48
N GLY A 96 -6.23 -8.10 -13.04
CA GLY A 96 -6.77 -8.29 -11.70
C GLY A 96 -5.67 -8.20 -10.64
N GLU A 97 -6.07 -8.11 -9.37
CA GLU A 97 -5.16 -7.93 -8.23
C GLU A 97 -4.00 -8.93 -8.21
N THR A 98 -4.29 -10.23 -8.39
CA THR A 98 -3.24 -11.27 -8.35
C THR A 98 -2.23 -11.10 -9.48
N ALA A 99 -2.68 -10.81 -10.70
CA ALA A 99 -1.79 -10.61 -11.84
C ALA A 99 -0.98 -9.31 -11.72
N GLY A 100 -1.59 -8.23 -11.22
CA GLY A 100 -0.90 -6.98 -10.91
C GLY A 100 0.19 -7.17 -9.85
N ASN A 101 -0.13 -7.87 -8.76
CA ASN A 101 0.83 -8.17 -7.69
C ASN A 101 2.00 -9.02 -8.18
N ARG A 102 1.74 -10.00 -9.06
CA ARG A 102 2.78 -10.80 -9.71
C ARG A 102 3.68 -9.94 -10.61
N LEU A 103 3.11 -9.02 -11.37
CA LEU A 103 3.89 -8.10 -12.22
C LEU A 103 4.84 -7.24 -11.38
N ILE A 104 4.35 -6.68 -10.26
CA ILE A 104 5.17 -5.88 -9.34
C ILE A 104 6.30 -6.73 -8.74
N TYR A 105 5.98 -7.94 -8.27
CA TYR A 105 6.97 -8.86 -7.74
C TYR A 105 8.06 -9.17 -8.77
N LEU A 106 7.69 -9.50 -10.01
CA LEU A 106 8.64 -9.76 -11.08
C LEU A 106 9.52 -8.55 -11.43
N ARG A 107 8.95 -7.33 -11.37
CA ARG A 107 9.69 -6.09 -11.65
C ARG A 107 10.75 -5.77 -10.59
N TRP A 108 10.52 -6.16 -9.34
CA TRP A 108 11.34 -5.73 -8.20
C TRP A 108 12.09 -6.86 -7.47
N ARG A 109 11.81 -8.13 -7.75
CA ARG A 109 12.43 -9.27 -7.05
C ARG A 109 13.95 -9.24 -7.06
N ASP A 110 14.55 -8.89 -8.20
CA ASP A 110 16.01 -8.90 -8.39
C ASP A 110 16.67 -7.55 -8.07
N ARG A 111 15.88 -6.54 -7.66
CA ARG A 111 16.38 -5.24 -7.21
C ARG A 111 16.87 -5.33 -5.78
N SER A 112 17.89 -4.54 -5.46
CA SER A 112 18.45 -4.48 -4.10
C SER A 112 17.49 -3.79 -3.12
N PRO A 113 17.55 -4.10 -1.80
CA PRO A 113 16.80 -3.36 -0.79
C PRO A 113 17.07 -1.85 -0.81
N LYS A 114 18.30 -1.44 -1.15
CA LYS A 114 18.68 -0.03 -1.26
C LYS A 114 17.94 0.68 -2.39
N GLU A 115 17.77 0.03 -3.54
CA GLU A 115 16.99 0.59 -4.66
C GLU A 115 15.51 0.72 -4.28
N VAL A 116 14.94 -0.28 -3.62
CA VAL A 116 13.54 -0.25 -3.16
C VAL A 116 13.33 0.86 -2.13
N LEU A 117 14.26 1.01 -1.18
CA LEU A 117 14.18 2.06 -0.16
C LEU A 117 14.33 3.47 -0.77
N ALA A 118 15.26 3.65 -1.72
CA ALA A 118 15.38 4.92 -2.43
C ALA A 118 14.09 5.27 -3.19
N TRP A 119 13.50 4.30 -3.88
CA TRP A 119 12.23 4.47 -4.58
C TRP A 119 11.06 4.75 -3.63
N HIS A 120 11.05 4.13 -2.45
CA HIS A 120 10.06 4.41 -1.39
C HIS A 120 10.04 5.90 -1.00
N TYR A 121 11.22 6.49 -0.80
CA TYR A 121 11.36 7.91 -0.49
C TYR A 121 10.92 8.80 -1.66
N GLU A 122 11.36 8.49 -2.88
CA GLU A 122 11.00 9.24 -4.08
C GLU A 122 9.49 9.26 -4.29
N VAL A 123 8.83 8.09 -4.22
CA VAL A 123 7.39 7.98 -4.37
C VAL A 123 6.64 8.72 -3.26
N HIS A 124 7.16 8.75 -2.02
CA HIS A 124 6.50 9.52 -0.98
C HIS A 124 6.49 11.02 -1.27
N GLN A 125 7.63 11.58 -1.70
CA GLN A 125 7.70 12.98 -2.11
C GLN A 125 6.79 13.25 -3.32
N ASP A 126 6.77 12.33 -4.27
CA ASP A 126 5.91 12.39 -5.45
C ASP A 126 4.42 12.40 -5.08
N VAL A 127 4.00 11.54 -4.15
CA VAL A 127 2.64 11.49 -3.60
C VAL A 127 2.28 12.82 -2.95
N LEU A 128 3.13 13.36 -2.08
CA LEU A 128 2.84 14.65 -1.42
C LEU A 128 2.71 15.79 -2.43
N SER A 129 3.57 15.81 -3.45
CA SER A 129 3.47 16.76 -4.56
C SER A 129 2.15 16.60 -5.32
N ALA A 130 1.78 15.37 -5.68
CA ALA A 130 0.54 15.06 -6.39
C ALA A 130 -0.70 15.47 -5.60
N LEU A 131 -0.75 15.16 -4.29
CA LEU A 131 -1.89 15.51 -3.43
C LEU A 131 -2.04 17.03 -3.28
N ARG A 132 -0.94 17.76 -3.14
CA ARG A 132 -0.97 19.23 -3.05
C ARG A 132 -1.46 19.87 -4.35
N ALA A 133 -1.03 19.34 -5.49
CA ALA A 133 -1.42 19.84 -6.81
C ALA A 133 -2.82 19.35 -7.27
N ALA A 134 -3.36 18.29 -6.66
CA ALA A 134 -4.63 17.70 -7.09
C ALA A 134 -5.80 18.68 -6.89
N PRO A 135 -6.73 18.75 -7.87
CA PRO A 135 -7.89 19.62 -7.76
C PRO A 135 -8.80 19.16 -6.63
N GLU A 136 -9.50 20.08 -5.97
CA GLU A 136 -10.35 19.77 -4.82
C GLU A 136 -11.39 18.66 -5.11
N LYS A 137 -11.95 18.67 -6.33
CA LYS A 137 -12.88 17.64 -6.80
C LYS A 137 -12.32 16.22 -6.81
N TRP A 138 -11.00 16.03 -6.79
CA TRP A 138 -10.39 14.70 -6.66
C TRP A 138 -10.68 14.10 -5.28
N PHE A 139 -10.64 14.94 -4.23
CA PHE A 139 -10.90 14.56 -2.84
C PHE A 139 -12.39 14.49 -2.54
N SER A 140 -13.14 15.52 -2.95
CA SER A 140 -14.50 15.77 -2.48
C SER A 140 -15.55 15.72 -3.58
N GLY A 141 -15.20 15.47 -4.85
CA GLY A 141 -16.13 15.50 -5.98
C GLY A 141 -17.21 14.41 -5.95
N ARG A 142 -17.02 13.37 -5.15
CA ARG A 142 -18.02 12.35 -4.82
C ARG A 142 -17.72 11.74 -3.47
N GLU A 143 -18.72 11.10 -2.88
CA GLU A 143 -18.51 10.32 -1.68
C GLU A 143 -17.65 9.08 -1.98
N ARG A 144 -16.81 8.75 -1.01
CA ARG A 144 -15.90 7.61 -1.01
C ARG A 144 -16.08 6.85 0.29
N ARG A 145 -15.56 5.64 0.35
CA ARG A 145 -15.47 4.93 1.63
C ARG A 145 -14.48 5.65 2.53
N ALA A 146 -14.68 5.57 3.84
CA ALA A 146 -13.82 6.23 4.83
C ALA A 146 -12.33 5.88 4.69
N GLU A 147 -12.00 4.69 4.21
CA GLU A 147 -10.62 4.26 3.99
C GLU A 147 -9.98 4.85 2.71
N TRP A 148 -10.70 5.61 1.89
CA TRP A 148 -10.13 6.18 0.66
C TRP A 148 -9.18 7.37 0.97
N PRO A 149 -8.07 7.54 0.21
CA PRO A 149 -7.46 6.60 -0.74
C PRO A 149 -6.63 5.53 -0.02
N TYR A 150 -7.14 4.30 -0.02
CA TYR A 150 -6.67 3.20 0.83
C TYR A 150 -5.18 2.87 0.70
N ASP A 151 -4.63 3.00 -0.50
CA ASP A 151 -3.23 2.63 -0.77
C ASP A 151 -2.21 3.56 -0.10
N LEU A 152 -2.62 4.76 0.35
CA LEU A 152 -1.70 5.72 0.98
C LEU A 152 -1.46 5.46 2.47
N ASP A 153 -2.44 4.90 3.16
CA ASP A 153 -2.45 4.69 4.60
C ASP A 153 -2.92 3.28 4.98
N GLY A 154 -4.16 2.91 4.69
CA GLY A 154 -4.77 1.67 5.17
C GLY A 154 -4.11 0.39 4.64
N HIS A 155 -3.77 0.36 3.35
CA HIS A 155 -3.05 -0.74 2.70
C HIS A 155 -1.61 -0.85 3.21
N SER A 156 -0.91 0.30 3.29
CA SER A 156 0.44 0.39 3.84
C SER A 156 0.49 -0.14 5.27
N ALA A 157 -0.42 0.33 6.13
CA ALA A 157 -0.54 -0.11 7.51
C ALA A 157 -0.85 -1.60 7.62
N LEU A 158 -1.72 -2.12 6.74
CA LEU A 158 -2.05 -3.55 6.71
C LEU A 158 -0.79 -4.39 6.46
N HIS A 159 0.01 -4.05 5.45
CA HIS A 159 1.24 -4.78 5.15
C HIS A 159 2.34 -4.56 6.18
N ARG A 160 2.45 -3.34 6.74
CA ARG A 160 3.37 -3.10 7.85
C ARG A 160 3.09 -4.03 9.04
N VAL A 161 1.84 -4.06 9.50
CA VAL A 161 1.42 -4.79 10.71
C VAL A 161 1.28 -6.29 10.49
N LYS A 162 0.79 -6.73 9.32
CA LYS A 162 0.51 -8.16 9.07
C LYS A 162 1.65 -8.90 8.38
N ASP A 163 2.51 -8.20 7.64
CA ASP A 163 3.58 -8.85 6.88
C ASP A 163 4.95 -8.52 7.45
N ILE A 164 5.30 -7.23 7.55
CA ILE A 164 6.67 -6.81 7.90
C ILE A 164 6.95 -7.04 9.39
N GLU A 165 6.14 -6.48 10.29
CA GLU A 165 6.34 -6.61 11.74
C GLU A 165 6.46 -8.08 12.20
N PRO A 166 5.59 -9.02 11.75
CA PRO A 166 5.73 -10.43 12.11
C PRO A 166 6.98 -11.09 11.55
N ALA A 167 7.39 -10.77 10.32
CA ALA A 167 8.62 -11.31 9.74
C ALA A 167 9.88 -10.88 10.51
N LEU A 168 9.83 -9.73 11.17
CA LEU A 168 10.94 -9.21 11.98
C LEU A 168 10.93 -9.77 13.40
N ALA A 169 9.75 -10.11 13.94
CA ALA A 169 9.61 -10.69 15.27
C ALA A 169 10.17 -12.12 15.38
N THR A 170 10.18 -12.89 14.29
CA THR A 170 10.58 -14.32 14.26
C THR A 170 12.10 -14.59 14.34
N GLY A 171 12.90 -13.56 14.66
CA GLY A 171 14.36 -13.68 14.77
C GLY A 171 14.95 -12.84 15.91
N LYS A 172 14.15 -12.57 16.94
CA LYS A 172 14.63 -12.10 18.26
C LYS A 172 14.53 -13.23 19.27
#